data_AF-W6KIW2-F1
#
_entry.id   AF-W6KIW2-F1
#
_cell.length_a   1.000
_cell.length_b   1.000
_cell.length_c   1.000
_cell.angle_alpha   90.00
_cell.angle_beta   90.00
_cell.angle_gamma   90.00
#
_symmetry.space_group_name_H-M   'P 1'
#
loop_
_entity.id
_entity.type
_entity.pdbx_description
1 polymer ?
#
loop_
_entity_poly.entity_id
_entity_poly.type
_entity_poly.pdbx_seq_one_letter_code
_entity_poly.pdbx_strand_id
1 'polypeptide(L)'
;MDTNVVIITHGLTLQMLIKRWFHLTVDTFHKMRPPPSGSISILTRLHHQSCYRLNENSLEMMQLPFSLNEHNGYKYRNKRLLGSMSSGAPYM
;
A
#
# COMPACT_ATOMS: atom_id res chain seq x y z
N MET A 1 -20.42 -3.59 9.51
CA MET A 1 -19.55 -4.66 10.05
C MET A 1 -18.12 -4.24 9.79
N ASP A 2 -17.31 -4.20 10.86
CA ASP A 2 -15.87 -4.04 10.74
C ASP A 2 -15.27 -5.44 10.57
N THR A 3 -14.84 -5.75 9.35
CA THR A 3 -14.26 -7.04 9.01
C THR A 3 -12.76 -6.88 8.77
N ASN A 4 -11.96 -7.66 9.49
CA ASN A 4 -10.54 -7.76 9.25
C ASN A 4 -10.28 -8.71 8.08
N VAL A 5 -9.36 -8.35 7.20
CA VAL A 5 -8.99 -9.15 6.02
C VAL A 5 -7.52 -9.54 6.17
N VAL A 6 -7.23 -10.83 5.98
CA VAL A 6 -5.87 -11.36 5.95
C VAL A 6 -5.55 -11.76 4.51
N ILE A 7 -4.43 -11.27 4.00
CA ILE A 7 -3.93 -11.59 2.65
C ILE A 7 -2.56 -12.27 2.83
N ILE A 8 -2.44 -13.51 2.36
CA ILE A 8 -1.17 -14.24 2.34
C ILE A 8 -0.63 -14.15 0.91
N THR A 9 0.59 -13.63 0.75
CA THR A 9 1.17 -13.40 -0.58
C THR A 9 2.70 -13.32 -0.52
N HIS A 10 3.33 -13.35 -1.69
CA HIS A 10 4.77 -13.15 -1.85
C HIS A 10 5.18 -11.68 -1.60
N GLY A 11 6.45 -11.49 -1.22
CA GLY A 11 7.00 -10.17 -0.89
C GLY A 11 6.83 -9.13 -2.02
N LEU A 12 7.09 -9.52 -3.27
CA LEU A 12 6.91 -8.62 -4.42
C LEU A 12 5.46 -8.15 -4.57
N THR A 13 4.49 -9.04 -4.37
CA THR A 13 3.06 -8.67 -4.41
C THR A 13 2.70 -7.72 -3.27
N LEU A 14 3.26 -7.91 -2.07
CA LEU A 14 3.05 -6.98 -0.96
C LEU A 14 3.62 -5.59 -1.28
N GLN A 15 4.81 -5.52 -1.86
CA GLN A 15 5.41 -4.27 -2.32
C GLN A 15 4.54 -3.58 -3.37
N MET A 16 3.99 -4.33 -4.34
CA MET A 16 3.07 -3.79 -5.35
C MET A 16 1.77 -3.27 -4.73
N LEU A 17 1.23 -3.97 -3.74
CA LEU A 17 0.05 -3.53 -3.00
C LEU A 17 0.34 -2.21 -2.28
N ILE A 18 1.45 -2.12 -1.55
CA ILE A 18 1.85 -0.90 -0.83
C ILE A 18 2.11 0.26 -1.81
N LYS A 19 2.82 0.00 -2.92
CA LYS A 19 3.01 0.98 -4.01
C LYS A 19 1.67 1.54 -4.49
N ARG A 20 0.70 0.66 -4.75
CA ARG A 20 -0.63 1.05 -5.24
C ARG A 20 -1.43 1.79 -4.15
N TRP A 21 -1.36 1.36 -2.90
CA TRP A 21 -2.15 1.93 -1.81
C TRP A 21 -1.68 3.32 -1.41
N PHE A 22 -0.37 3.55 -1.38
CA PHE A 22 0.20 4.84 -0.97
C PHE A 22 0.72 5.67 -2.14
N HIS A 23 0.43 5.29 -3.39
CA HIS A 23 0.89 5.96 -4.60
C HIS A 23 2.41 6.25 -4.58
N LEU A 24 3.20 5.25 -4.16
CA LEU A 24 4.64 5.40 -4.13
C LEU A 24 5.15 5.74 -5.53
N THR A 25 6.10 6.67 -5.58
CA THR A 25 6.82 6.96 -6.82
C THR A 25 7.58 5.72 -7.28
N VAL A 26 7.94 5.70 -8.57
CA VAL A 26 8.77 4.63 -9.12
C VAL A 26 10.09 4.53 -8.35
N ASP A 27 10.69 5.66 -8.00
CA ASP A 27 11.96 5.70 -7.24
C ASP A 27 11.82 5.15 -5.83
N THR A 28 10.76 5.52 -5.09
CA THR A 28 10.52 4.99 -3.75
C THR A 28 10.27 3.49 -3.79
N PHE A 29 9.54 3.00 -4.80
CA PHE A 29 9.32 1.57 -4.98
C PHE A 29 10.62 0.80 -5.28
N HIS A 30 11.50 1.33 -6.15
CA HIS A 30 12.78 0.67 -6.45
C HIS A 30 13.74 0.64 -5.25
N LYS A 31 13.62 1.60 -4.33
CA LYS A 31 14.42 1.63 -3.09
C LYS A 31 13.83 0.79 -1.96
N MET A 32 12.58 0.36 -2.09
CA MET A 32 11.87 -0.42 -1.09
C MET A 32 12.48 -1.82 -0.96
N ARG A 33 12.75 -2.25 0.28
CA ARG A 33 13.18 -3.64 0.52
C ARG A 33 11.97 -4.58 0.57
N PRO A 34 12.11 -5.83 0.10
CA PRO A 34 11.05 -6.81 0.28
C PRO A 34 10.89 -7.11 1.77
N PRO A 35 9.64 -7.34 2.23
CA PRO A 35 9.39 -7.80 3.60
C PRO A 35 10.11 -9.15 3.83
N PRO A 36 10.70 -9.39 5.02
CA PRO A 36 11.25 -10.70 5.37
C PRO A 36 10.20 -11.81 5.26
N SER A 37 10.60 -13.03 4.92
CA SER A 37 9.70 -14.18 4.88
C SER A 37 9.00 -14.38 6.22
N GLY A 38 7.67 -14.57 6.18
CA GLY A 38 6.84 -14.76 7.38
C GLY A 38 6.57 -13.47 8.18
N SER A 39 7.05 -12.32 7.74
CA SER A 39 6.72 -11.04 8.39
C SER A 39 5.27 -10.61 8.11
N ILE A 40 4.72 -9.78 9.01
CA ILE A 40 3.34 -9.31 8.98
C ILE A 40 3.33 -7.79 8.81
N SER A 41 2.58 -7.33 7.80
CA SER A 41 2.26 -5.92 7.59
C SER A 41 0.79 -5.64 7.92
N ILE A 42 0.54 -4.59 8.69
CA ILE A 42 -0.80 -4.22 9.15
C ILE A 42 -1.19 -2.89 8.53
N LEU A 43 -2.31 -2.89 7.82
CA LEU A 43 -2.98 -1.69 7.30
C LEU A 43 -4.21 -1.38 8.15
N THR A 44 -4.13 -0.34 8.96
CA THR A 44 -5.23 0.08 9.84
C THR A 44 -6.07 1.16 9.17
N ARG A 45 -7.37 0.92 9.03
CA ARG A 45 -8.32 1.90 8.49
C ARG A 45 -8.55 3.04 9.49
N LEU A 46 -8.40 4.29 9.05
CA LEU A 46 -8.71 5.49 9.83
C LEU A 46 -10.19 5.86 9.62
N HIS A 47 -10.91 6.08 10.72
CA HIS A 47 -12.37 6.03 10.88
C HIS A 47 -13.25 6.78 9.84
N HIS A 48 -12.74 7.76 9.09
CA HIS A 48 -13.62 8.69 8.33
C HIS A 48 -13.37 8.83 6.82
N GLN A 49 -12.27 8.32 6.24
CA GLN A 49 -11.95 8.68 4.84
C GLN A 49 -11.42 7.54 3.94
N SER A 50 -11.63 6.28 4.32
CA SER A 50 -10.96 5.14 3.65
C SER A 50 -9.43 5.30 3.62
N CYS A 51 -8.88 6.09 4.53
CA CYS A 51 -7.45 6.22 4.70
C CYS A 51 -6.94 5.03 5.47
N TYR A 52 -5.73 4.58 5.11
CA TYR A 52 -5.07 3.49 5.79
C TYR A 52 -3.70 3.95 6.29
N ARG A 53 -3.31 3.41 7.43
CA ARG A 53 -1.98 3.59 8.02
C ARG A 53 -1.25 2.26 8.00
N LEU A 54 -0.01 2.25 7.54
CA LEU A 54 0.87 1.09 7.66
C LEU A 54 1.56 1.12 9.02
N ASN A 55 1.66 -0.02 9.70
CA ASN A 55 2.39 -0.07 10.98
C ASN A 55 3.88 0.28 10.82
N GLU A 56 4.46 0.90 11.85
CA GLU A 56 5.85 1.41 11.83
C GLU A 56 6.88 0.33 11.55
N ASN A 57 6.73 -0.84 12.16
CA ASN A 57 7.59 -2.00 11.89
C ASN A 57 7.67 -2.35 10.39
N SER A 58 6.56 -2.22 9.66
CA SER A 58 6.56 -2.44 8.21
C SER A 58 7.23 -1.32 7.43
N LEU A 59 7.10 -0.08 7.90
CA LEU A 59 7.84 1.05 7.30
C LEU A 59 9.35 0.82 7.41
N GLU A 60 9.82 0.43 8.59
CA GLU A 60 11.23 0.17 8.85
C GLU A 60 11.77 -1.01 8.04
N MET A 61 11.09 -2.17 8.11
CA MET A 61 11.53 -3.38 7.40
C MET A 61 11.62 -3.17 5.89
N MET A 62 10.71 -2.40 5.32
CA MET A 62 10.65 -2.14 3.88
C MET A 62 11.36 -0.84 3.46
N GLN A 63 12.01 -0.13 4.40
CA GLN A 63 12.71 1.15 4.17
C GLN A 63 11.83 2.23 3.53
N LEU A 64 10.59 2.33 4.00
CA LEU A 64 9.65 3.36 3.59
C LEU A 64 9.78 4.61 4.47
N PRO A 65 9.55 5.81 3.93
CA PRO A 65 9.59 7.03 4.71
C PRO A 65 8.45 7.07 5.73
N PHE A 66 8.71 7.51 6.97
CA PHE A 66 7.68 7.66 8.00
C PHE A 66 6.57 8.66 7.63
N SER A 67 6.90 9.65 6.80
CA SER A 67 5.93 10.61 6.24
C SER A 67 4.86 9.93 5.36
N LEU A 68 5.03 8.67 4.99
CA LEU A 68 4.01 7.88 4.28
C LEU A 68 2.68 7.81 5.06
N ASN A 69 2.76 7.85 6.39
CA ASN A 69 1.59 7.80 7.26
C ASN A 69 1.01 9.19 7.59
N GLU A 70 1.73 10.28 7.28
CA GLU A 70 1.27 11.66 7.46
C GLU A 70 0.34 12.07 6.32
N HIS A 71 0.61 11.56 5.11
CA HIS A 71 -0.26 11.71 3.97
C HIS A 71 -1.32 10.62 4.00
N ASN A 72 -2.56 11.00 4.30
CA ASN A 72 -3.74 10.13 4.25
C ASN A 72 -3.67 9.14 3.07
N GLY A 73 -3.43 7.85 3.37
CA GLY A 73 -3.41 6.78 2.37
C GLY A 73 -4.70 6.75 1.55
N TYR A 74 -4.63 6.16 0.35
CA TYR A 74 -5.69 6.03 -0.66
C TYR A 74 -7.10 6.56 -0.30
N LYS A 75 -7.50 7.75 -0.80
CA LYS A 75 -8.93 8.06 -0.99
C LYS A 75 -9.41 7.28 -2.22
N TYR A 76 -10.09 6.16 -2.00
CA TYR A 76 -10.70 5.39 -3.10
C TYR A 76 -11.62 6.30 -3.93
N ARG A 77 -11.15 6.70 -5.12
CA ARG A 77 -11.92 7.50 -6.08
C ARG A 77 -12.09 6.72 -7.37
N ASN A 78 -12.86 5.63 -7.34
CA ASN A 78 -13.84 5.38 -8.40
C ASN A 78 -14.84 4.26 -8.11
N LYS A 79 -16.09 4.60 -7.77
CA LYS A 79 -17.21 3.65 -7.67
C LYS A 79 -17.70 3.12 -9.05
N ARG A 80 -17.08 3.52 -10.17
CA ARG A 80 -17.53 3.22 -11.53
C ARG A 80 -16.52 2.51 -12.44
N LEU A 81 -15.25 2.34 -12.06
CA LEU A 81 -14.17 1.91 -12.99
C LEU A 81 -13.62 0.48 -12.81
N LEU A 82 -14.26 -0.39 -12.02
CA LEU A 82 -13.96 -1.83 -12.08
C LEU A 82 -14.43 -2.51 -13.40
N GLY A 83 -14.85 -1.71 -14.39
CA GLY A 83 -15.09 -2.11 -15.77
C GLY A 83 -14.03 -1.65 -16.78
N SER A 84 -12.99 -0.89 -16.39
CA SER A 84 -11.93 -0.54 -17.36
C SER A 84 -10.56 -0.38 -16.72
N MET A 85 -9.72 -1.38 -16.99
CA MET A 85 -8.29 -1.28 -17.22
C MET A 85 -7.39 -0.85 -16.06
N SER A 86 -6.50 -1.78 -15.73
CA SER A 86 -5.13 -1.48 -15.31
C SER A 86 -4.51 -0.45 -16.25
N SER A 87 -4.48 0.82 -15.86
CA SER A 87 -3.48 1.74 -16.40
C SER A 87 -2.16 1.36 -15.73
N GLY A 88 -1.42 0.50 -16.44
CA GLY A 88 0.01 0.36 -16.27
C GLY A 88 0.72 1.71 -16.40
N ALA A 89 2.04 1.65 -16.24
CA ALA A 89 2.99 2.76 -16.32
C ALA A 89 2.57 3.94 -17.23
N PRO A 90 2.88 5.19 -16.85
CA PRO A 90 2.68 6.33 -17.73
C PRO A 90 3.42 6.10 -19.04
N TYR A 91 2.71 6.27 -20.15
CA TYR A 91 3.23 6.25 -21.51
C TYR A 91 4.41 7.23 -21.62
N MET A 92 5.58 6.70 -21.99
CA MET A 92 6.54 7.40 -22.84
C MET A 92 6.21 7.06 -24.29
#